data_AF-A0A1D1YE09-F1
#
_entry.id   AF-A0A1D1YE09-F1
#
_cell.length_a   1.000
_cell.length_b   1.000
_cell.length_c   1.000
_cell.angle_alpha   90.00
_cell.angle_beta   90.00
_cell.angle_gamma   90.00
#
_symmetry.space_group_name_H-M   'P 1'
#
loop_
_entity.id
_entity.type
_entity.pdbx_description
1 polymer ?
#
loop_
_entity_poly.entity_id
_entity_poly.type
_entity_poly.pdbx_seq_one_letter_code
_entity_poly.pdbx_strand_id
1 'polypeptide(L)'
;LTVAASTINRRFVSRVNLGNGAEYEGSAINTFDLGDGMHPLIYAGDAPNASAGYSSNLSRYCVPGSLDKRLVGGKIVLCDSLSWEVSSGALRAGALGAIVQTSFPYMKEFADVVPLPATLLGMQDGGNISLYVNSTSQPMANILRSQEEKDPRAPFVVFFSSRGPNRMTPNILKPDL
;
A
#
# COMPACT_ATOMS: atom_id res chain seq x y z
N LEU A 1 2.85 -3.68 -34.46
CA LEU A 1 2.18 -2.74 -33.56
C LEU A 1 2.42 -3.18 -32.11
N THR A 2 3.28 -2.47 -31.39
CA THR A 2 3.58 -2.63 -29.95
C THR A 2 3.05 -1.42 -29.20
N VAL A 3 2.32 -1.64 -28.11
CA VAL A 3 1.56 -0.57 -27.42
C VAL A 3 2.10 -0.36 -26.00
N ALA A 4 2.31 0.90 -25.62
CA ALA A 4 2.65 1.33 -24.27
C ALA A 4 1.43 1.35 -23.34
N ALA A 5 1.68 1.33 -22.03
CA ALA A 5 0.64 1.59 -21.04
C ALA A 5 0.65 3.06 -20.62
N SER A 6 -0.51 3.70 -20.62
CA SER A 6 -0.72 5.06 -20.11
C SER A 6 -1.92 5.11 -19.15
N THR A 7 -1.96 6.15 -18.33
CA THR A 7 -3.07 6.41 -17.42
C THR A 7 -4.28 7.00 -18.15
N ILE A 8 -5.46 6.81 -17.58
CA ILE A 8 -6.69 7.53 -17.96
C ILE A 8 -7.04 8.57 -16.90
N ASN A 9 -7.99 9.45 -17.20
CA ASN A 9 -8.42 10.50 -16.28
C ASN A 9 -9.18 9.99 -15.03
N ARG A 10 -9.40 8.68 -14.90
CA ARG A 10 -9.98 8.03 -13.71
C ARG A 10 -8.87 7.36 -12.90
N ARG A 11 -8.80 7.66 -11.61
CA ARG A 11 -7.95 6.97 -10.62
C ARG A 11 -8.78 6.43 -9.45
N PHE A 12 -8.28 5.39 -8.80
CA PHE A 12 -8.90 4.83 -7.59
C PHE A 12 -8.12 5.27 -6.36
N VAL A 13 -8.84 5.79 -5.37
CA VAL A 13 -8.29 6.34 -4.13
C VAL A 13 -8.87 5.61 -2.95
N SER A 14 -8.02 5.12 -2.05
CA SER A 14 -8.39 4.47 -0.79
C SER A 14 -7.80 5.28 0.36
N ARG A 15 -8.66 5.92 1.16
CA ARG A 15 -8.23 6.86 2.21
C ARG A 15 -8.10 6.17 3.57
N VAL A 16 -7.27 6.74 4.43
CA VAL A 16 -7.10 6.30 5.81
C VAL A 16 -7.42 7.44 6.74
N ASN A 17 -8.33 7.21 7.67
CA ASN A 17 -8.62 8.11 8.76
C ASN A 17 -7.90 7.61 10.01
N LEU A 18 -7.20 8.49 10.71
CA LEU A 18 -6.55 8.19 11.98
C LEU A 18 -7.41 8.64 13.16
N GLY A 19 -7.20 8.05 14.33
CA GLY A 19 -7.90 8.43 15.56
C GLY A 19 -7.60 9.86 16.03
N ASN A 20 -6.54 10.50 15.53
CA ASN A 20 -6.25 11.92 15.78
C ASN A 20 -6.95 12.88 14.80
N GLY A 21 -7.81 12.36 13.90
CA GLY A 21 -8.53 13.15 12.91
C GLY A 21 -7.75 13.45 11.63
N ALA A 22 -6.49 13.01 11.51
CA ALA A 22 -5.75 13.14 10.26
C ALA A 22 -6.28 12.15 9.20
N GLU A 23 -6.32 12.60 7.95
CA GLU A 23 -6.72 11.79 6.79
C GLU A 23 -5.57 11.74 5.78
N TYR A 24 -5.30 10.56 5.23
CA TYR A 24 -4.29 10.35 4.21
C TYR A 24 -4.85 9.68 2.97
N GLU A 25 -4.51 10.21 1.80
CA GLU A 25 -4.91 9.69 0.51
C GLU A 25 -3.93 8.62 0.02
N GLY A 26 -4.38 7.37 -0.07
CA GLY A 26 -3.62 6.27 -0.66
C GLY A 26 -4.23 5.72 -1.94
N SER A 27 -3.53 4.75 -2.54
CA SER A 27 -3.93 4.08 -3.77
C SER A 27 -4.17 2.59 -3.51
N ALA A 28 -5.36 2.11 -3.86
CA ALA A 28 -5.72 0.69 -3.89
C ALA A 28 -7.07 0.53 -4.60
N ILE A 29 -7.33 -0.68 -5.10
CA ILE A 29 -8.67 -1.16 -5.42
C ILE A 29 -9.16 -1.94 -4.19
N ASN A 30 -9.59 -1.20 -3.17
CA ASN A 30 -10.15 -1.70 -1.93
C ASN A 30 -11.68 -1.75 -2.03
N THR A 31 -12.24 -2.95 -2.15
CA THR A 31 -13.69 -3.17 -2.19
C THR A 31 -14.30 -3.47 -0.83
N PHE A 32 -13.46 -3.66 0.20
CA PHE A 32 -13.90 -3.96 1.55
C PHE A 32 -14.42 -2.72 2.26
N ASP A 33 -15.34 -2.95 3.18
CA ASP A 33 -15.95 -1.91 4.01
C ASP A 33 -15.76 -2.29 5.49
N LEU A 34 -15.03 -1.45 6.22
CA LEU A 34 -14.85 -1.55 7.67
C LEU A 34 -15.93 -0.77 8.45
N GLY A 35 -16.86 -0.12 7.73
CA GLY A 35 -17.82 0.83 8.29
C GLY A 35 -17.13 2.08 8.80
N ASP A 36 -17.83 2.85 9.64
CA ASP A 36 -17.29 4.07 10.26
C ASP A 36 -16.49 3.78 11.56
N GLY A 37 -16.18 2.51 11.81
CA GLY A 37 -15.48 2.06 13.01
C GLY A 37 -13.98 2.38 12.98
N MET A 38 -13.45 2.83 14.11
CA MET A 38 -12.01 2.94 14.32
C MET A 38 -11.45 1.62 14.85
N HIS A 39 -10.34 1.16 14.30
CA HIS A 39 -9.68 -0.10 14.67
C HIS A 39 -8.27 0.13 15.19
N PRO A 40 -7.77 -0.70 16.12
CA PRO A 40 -6.40 -0.58 16.61
C PRO A 40 -5.39 -0.68 15.46
N LEU A 41 -4.41 0.22 15.47
CA LEU A 41 -3.30 0.27 14.53
C LEU A 41 -2.02 -0.24 15.21
N ILE A 42 -1.15 -0.93 14.48
CA ILE A 42 0.16 -1.37 14.99
C ILE A 42 1.20 -1.27 13.88
N TYR A 43 2.41 -0.85 14.20
CA TYR A 43 3.53 -0.94 13.27
C TYR A 43 4.05 -2.37 13.20
N ALA A 44 4.21 -2.88 11.98
CA ALA A 44 4.58 -4.26 11.74
C ALA A 44 5.93 -4.66 12.35
N GLY A 45 6.89 -3.71 12.42
CA GLY A 45 8.19 -3.93 13.04
C GLY A 45 8.15 -4.19 14.55
N ASP A 46 7.04 -3.83 15.22
CA ASP A 46 6.83 -4.03 16.65
C ASP A 46 6.08 -5.35 16.96
N ALA A 47 5.73 -6.11 15.92
CA ALA A 47 5.03 -7.39 16.04
C ALA A 47 5.77 -8.57 15.37
N PRO A 48 7.08 -8.77 15.60
CA PRO A 48 7.81 -9.88 15.00
C PRO A 48 7.37 -11.22 15.59
N ASN A 49 7.25 -12.22 14.72
CA ASN A 49 7.09 -13.62 15.10
C ASN A 49 8.42 -14.19 15.59
N ALA A 50 8.83 -13.81 16.80
CA ALA A 50 10.08 -14.21 17.42
C ALA A 50 10.19 -15.74 17.60
N SER A 51 9.07 -16.42 17.85
CA SER A 51 9.02 -17.88 17.98
C SER A 51 9.40 -18.61 16.69
N ALA A 52 9.22 -17.99 15.52
CA ALA A 52 9.65 -18.50 14.24
C ALA A 52 10.99 -17.91 13.76
N GLY A 53 11.73 -17.22 14.64
CA GLY A 53 13.05 -16.65 14.33
C GLY A 53 13.03 -15.34 13.55
N TYR A 54 11.87 -14.69 13.41
CA TYR A 54 11.78 -13.39 12.74
C TYR A 54 12.08 -12.22 13.69
N SER A 55 12.63 -11.15 13.12
CA SER A 55 12.94 -9.90 13.83
C SER A 55 12.14 -8.72 13.28
N SER A 56 12.26 -7.56 13.92
CA SER A 56 11.68 -6.28 13.45
C SER A 56 12.08 -5.94 12.00
N ASN A 57 13.31 -6.30 11.60
CA ASN A 57 13.83 -6.05 10.24
C ASN A 57 13.08 -6.80 9.14
N LEU A 58 12.44 -7.94 9.44
CA LEU A 58 11.65 -8.69 8.48
C LEU A 58 10.15 -8.44 8.65
N SER A 59 9.69 -8.36 9.90
CA SER A 59 8.28 -8.11 10.22
C SER A 59 7.80 -6.74 9.76
N ARG A 60 8.66 -5.70 9.76
CA ARG A 60 8.33 -4.38 9.19
C ARG A 60 7.82 -4.46 7.76
N TYR A 61 8.28 -5.43 6.98
CA TYR A 61 7.85 -5.63 5.59
C TYR A 61 6.61 -6.50 5.43
N CYS A 62 6.01 -6.93 6.54
CA CYS A 62 4.88 -7.85 6.55
C CYS A 62 5.14 -9.11 5.71
N VAL A 63 6.38 -9.61 5.72
CA VAL A 63 6.75 -10.85 5.01
C VAL A 63 5.86 -11.99 5.51
N PRO A 64 5.32 -12.85 4.64
CA PRO A 64 4.50 -13.98 5.07
C PRO A 64 5.17 -14.81 6.19
N GLY A 65 4.48 -14.95 7.33
CA GLY A 65 4.96 -15.69 8.50
C GLY A 65 5.79 -14.88 9.50
N SER A 66 6.21 -13.65 9.14
CA SER A 66 7.05 -12.80 9.99
C SER A 66 6.32 -12.05 11.10
N LEU A 67 5.00 -11.97 11.06
CA LEU A 67 4.17 -11.27 12.05
C LEU A 67 3.65 -12.22 13.12
N ASP A 68 3.73 -11.82 14.40
CA ASP A 68 3.08 -12.52 15.50
C ASP A 68 1.55 -12.33 15.41
N LYS A 69 0.86 -13.43 15.08
CA LYS A 69 -0.60 -13.47 14.92
C LYS A 69 -1.37 -12.96 16.14
N ARG A 70 -0.82 -13.15 17.35
CA ARG A 70 -1.47 -12.70 18.59
C ARG A 70 -1.42 -11.16 18.73
N LEU A 71 -0.37 -10.53 18.19
CA LEU A 71 -0.21 -9.07 18.28
C LEU A 71 -0.98 -8.33 17.19
N VAL A 72 -1.08 -8.92 15.98
CA VAL A 72 -1.72 -8.27 14.82
C VAL A 72 -3.16 -8.70 14.58
N GLY A 73 -3.62 -9.81 15.19
CA GLY A 73 -4.97 -10.33 15.02
C GLY A 73 -6.05 -9.28 15.28
N GLY A 74 -6.90 -9.01 14.29
CA GLY A 74 -7.99 -8.03 14.40
C GLY A 74 -7.55 -6.56 14.40
N LYS A 75 -6.29 -6.27 14.08
CA LYS A 75 -5.75 -4.90 14.00
C LYS A 75 -5.45 -4.50 12.56
N ILE A 76 -5.40 -3.20 12.31
CA ILE A 76 -4.77 -2.65 11.10
C ILE A 76 -3.26 -2.63 11.33
N VAL A 77 -2.49 -3.07 10.34
CA VAL A 77 -1.03 -3.13 10.42
C VAL A 77 -0.41 -2.12 9.46
N LEU A 78 0.51 -1.29 9.95
CA LEU A 78 1.36 -0.44 9.12
C LEU A 78 2.61 -1.22 8.69
N CYS A 79 2.72 -1.50 7.39
CA CYS A 79 3.81 -2.23 6.77
C CYS A 79 4.68 -1.29 5.93
N ASP A 80 5.97 -1.52 5.94
CA ASP A 80 6.87 -0.99 4.94
C ASP A 80 6.82 -1.88 3.71
N SER A 81 6.89 -1.32 2.51
CA SER A 81 7.01 -2.13 1.31
C SER A 81 8.22 -1.77 0.47
N LEU A 82 8.87 -2.84 0.00
CA LEU A 82 9.89 -2.82 -1.05
C LEU A 82 9.35 -3.39 -2.37
N SER A 83 8.09 -3.85 -2.41
CA SER A 83 7.51 -4.57 -3.54
C SER A 83 6.05 -4.22 -3.79
N TRP A 84 5.50 -4.82 -4.83
CA TRP A 84 4.11 -4.66 -5.26
C TRP A 84 3.13 -5.55 -4.47
N GLU A 85 3.62 -6.52 -3.67
CA GLU A 85 2.75 -7.38 -2.87
C GLU A 85 2.20 -6.62 -1.66
N VAL A 86 1.10 -5.91 -1.90
CA VAL A 86 0.37 -5.23 -0.84
C VAL A 86 -0.26 -6.30 0.05
N SER A 87 0.17 -6.34 1.31
CA SER A 87 -0.61 -6.87 2.45
C SER A 87 -0.86 -8.39 2.53
N SER A 88 -0.28 -9.22 1.65
CA SER A 88 -0.47 -10.67 1.65
C SER A 88 -0.07 -11.34 2.97
N GLY A 89 1.06 -10.93 3.56
CA GLY A 89 1.51 -11.44 4.86
C GLY A 89 0.69 -10.93 6.04
N ALA A 90 0.16 -9.70 5.97
CA ALA A 90 -0.77 -9.17 6.98
C ALA A 90 -2.06 -10.00 7.03
N LEU A 91 -2.65 -10.32 5.88
CA LEU A 91 -3.80 -11.22 5.78
C LEU A 91 -3.51 -12.59 6.40
N ARG A 92 -2.38 -13.22 6.04
CA ARG A 92 -1.99 -14.54 6.58
C ARG A 92 -1.75 -14.52 8.09
N ALA A 93 -1.43 -13.36 8.65
CA ALA A 93 -1.24 -13.16 10.08
C ALA A 93 -2.56 -12.89 10.83
N GLY A 94 -3.69 -12.74 10.13
CA GLY A 94 -4.99 -12.45 10.72
C GLY A 94 -5.23 -10.96 11.01
N ALA A 95 -4.47 -10.07 10.36
CA ALA A 95 -4.74 -8.63 10.42
C ALA A 95 -6.13 -8.31 9.85
N LEU A 96 -6.77 -7.31 10.42
CA LEU A 96 -8.04 -6.77 9.93
C LEU A 96 -7.84 -5.94 8.65
N GLY A 97 -6.71 -5.25 8.54
CA GLY A 97 -6.37 -4.43 7.39
C GLY A 97 -4.88 -4.09 7.35
N ALA A 98 -4.44 -3.45 6.28
CA ALA A 98 -3.04 -3.09 6.09
C ALA A 98 -2.86 -1.72 5.45
N ILE A 99 -2.04 -0.88 6.08
CA ILE A 99 -1.55 0.35 5.50
C ILE A 99 -0.13 0.08 5.02
N VAL A 100 0.16 0.32 3.76
CA VAL A 100 1.49 0.08 3.19
C VAL A 100 2.16 1.40 2.88
N GLN A 101 3.36 1.62 3.40
CA GLN A 101 4.18 2.78 3.06
C GLN A 101 5.34 2.39 2.14
N THR A 102 5.58 3.17 1.09
CA THR A 102 6.63 2.90 0.11
C THR A 102 7.51 4.12 -0.17
N SER A 103 8.81 3.87 -0.36
CA SER A 103 9.79 4.86 -0.85
C SER A 103 9.65 5.17 -2.34
N PHE A 104 8.79 4.44 -3.06
CA PHE A 104 8.61 4.54 -4.50
C PHE A 104 7.34 5.35 -4.82
N PRO A 105 7.44 6.68 -5.02
CA PRO A 105 6.26 7.53 -5.19
C PRO A 105 5.41 7.17 -6.41
N TYR A 106 6.04 6.62 -7.47
CA TYR A 106 5.36 6.15 -8.67
C TYR A 106 4.39 4.98 -8.42
N MET A 107 4.50 4.29 -7.27
CA MET A 107 3.52 3.25 -6.89
C MET A 107 2.14 3.81 -6.52
N LYS A 108 1.99 5.13 -6.30
CA LYS A 108 0.68 5.77 -6.15
C LYS A 108 0.01 6.10 -7.49
N GLU A 109 0.70 5.94 -8.63
CA GLU A 109 0.17 6.30 -9.96
C GLU A 109 -0.81 5.27 -10.53
N PHE A 110 -0.84 4.07 -9.94
CA PHE A 110 -1.80 3.01 -10.25
C PHE A 110 -2.33 2.41 -8.95
N ALA A 111 -3.44 1.67 -9.06
CA ALA A 111 -4.08 1.00 -7.94
C ALA A 111 -4.12 -0.50 -8.22
N ASP A 112 -3.80 -1.30 -7.21
CA ASP A 112 -3.83 -2.76 -7.29
C ASP A 112 -4.98 -3.33 -6.44
N VAL A 113 -5.45 -4.52 -6.80
CA VAL A 113 -6.48 -5.24 -6.03
C VAL A 113 -5.85 -5.78 -4.76
N VAL A 114 -6.48 -5.47 -3.63
CA VAL A 114 -5.99 -5.89 -2.32
C VAL A 114 -6.79 -7.07 -1.76
N PRO A 115 -6.18 -8.00 -1.01
CA PRO A 115 -6.86 -9.20 -0.51
C PRO A 115 -7.55 -9.02 0.86
N LEU A 116 -7.42 -7.84 1.49
CA LEU A 116 -8.09 -7.37 2.70
C LEU A 116 -8.21 -5.84 2.65
N PRO A 117 -8.94 -5.16 3.56
CA PRO A 117 -8.95 -3.70 3.62
C PRO A 117 -7.53 -3.13 3.66
N ALA A 118 -7.12 -2.45 2.59
CA ALA A 118 -5.76 -1.95 2.49
C ALA A 118 -5.63 -0.70 1.63
N THR A 119 -4.53 0.02 1.83
CA THR A 119 -4.13 1.15 1.00
C THR A 119 -2.61 1.27 0.92
N LEU A 120 -2.11 1.83 -0.19
CA LEU A 120 -0.70 2.17 -0.37
C LEU A 120 -0.50 3.70 -0.31
N LEU A 121 0.42 4.11 0.53
CA LEU A 121 0.81 5.49 0.77
C LEU A 121 2.26 5.72 0.38
N GLY A 122 2.56 6.95 -0.02
CA GLY A 122 3.94 7.39 -0.21
C GLY A 122 4.64 7.56 1.14
N MET A 123 5.96 7.53 1.12
CA MET A 123 6.80 7.61 2.32
C MET A 123 6.52 8.83 3.21
N GLN A 124 6.10 9.97 2.64
CA GLN A 124 5.76 11.15 3.44
C GLN A 124 4.51 10.91 4.29
N ASP A 125 3.40 10.50 3.67
CA ASP A 125 2.13 10.21 4.35
C ASP A 125 2.30 9.04 5.33
N GLY A 126 2.93 7.95 4.86
CA GLY A 126 3.22 6.79 5.69
C GLY A 126 4.10 7.14 6.90
N GLY A 127 5.13 7.97 6.70
CA GLY A 127 6.01 8.42 7.78
C GLY A 127 5.25 9.20 8.85
N ASN A 128 4.27 10.02 8.45
CA ASN A 128 3.39 10.71 9.40
C ASN A 128 2.50 9.73 10.18
N ILE A 129 1.99 8.68 9.53
CA ILE A 129 1.26 7.60 10.23
C ILE A 129 2.18 6.86 11.20
N SER A 130 3.42 6.57 10.83
CA SER A 130 4.41 5.95 11.71
C SER A 130 4.70 6.81 12.94
N LEU A 131 4.85 8.13 12.76
CA LEU A 131 4.97 9.08 13.88
C LEU A 131 3.72 9.07 14.76
N TYR A 132 2.52 9.03 14.17
CA TYR A 132 1.27 8.91 14.93
C TYR A 132 1.23 7.63 15.77
N VAL A 133 1.57 6.48 15.19
CA VAL A 133 1.60 5.18 15.90
C VAL A 133 2.50 5.27 17.14
N ASN A 134 3.61 5.98 17.06
CA ASN A 134 4.54 6.15 18.18
C ASN A 134 4.14 7.25 19.17
N SER A 135 3.17 8.12 18.83
CA SER A 135 2.78 9.27 19.64
C SER A 135 1.71 8.96 20.69
N THR A 136 1.03 7.81 20.58
CA THR A 136 -0.07 7.42 21.47
C THR A 136 0.01 5.94 21.83
N SER A 137 -0.47 5.57 23.02
CA SER A 137 -0.55 4.17 23.45
C SER A 137 -1.73 3.41 22.83
N GLN A 138 -2.67 4.12 22.22
CA GLN A 138 -3.85 3.55 21.56
C GLN A 138 -4.03 4.17 20.16
N PRO A 139 -3.10 3.90 19.22
CA PRO A 139 -3.25 4.35 17.86
C PRO A 139 -4.41 3.60 17.18
N MET A 140 -5.25 4.36 16.49
CA MET A 140 -6.44 3.84 15.82
C MET A 140 -6.48 4.34 14.38
N ALA A 141 -7.04 3.54 13.49
CA ALA A 141 -7.27 3.93 12.11
C ALA A 141 -8.52 3.27 11.52
N ASN A 142 -9.00 3.82 10.41
CA ASN A 142 -10.00 3.21 9.56
C ASN A 142 -9.55 3.33 8.09
N ILE A 143 -9.69 2.26 7.32
CA ILE A 143 -9.35 2.23 5.89
C ILE A 143 -10.67 2.26 5.12
N LEU A 144 -10.88 3.33 4.36
CA LEU A 144 -12.11 3.53 3.62
C LEU A 144 -12.09 2.72 2.32
N ARG A 145 -13.28 2.31 1.89
CA ARG A 145 -13.50 1.72 0.57
C ARG A 145 -13.02 2.68 -0.53
N SER A 146 -12.46 2.13 -1.60
CA SER A 146 -11.97 2.95 -2.70
C SER A 146 -13.08 3.74 -3.40
N GLN A 147 -12.75 4.97 -3.77
CA GLN A 147 -13.60 5.85 -4.57
C GLN A 147 -12.90 6.21 -5.88
N GLU A 148 -13.70 6.55 -6.90
CA GLU A 148 -13.19 7.04 -8.17
C GLU A 148 -12.97 8.56 -8.09
N GLU A 149 -11.80 9.01 -8.55
CA GLU A 149 -11.49 10.43 -8.67
C GLU A 149 -10.95 10.76 -10.05
N LYS A 150 -11.06 12.04 -10.44
CA LYS A 150 -10.54 12.54 -11.71
C LYS A 150 -9.08 12.99 -11.56
N ASP A 151 -8.17 12.46 -12.37
CA ASP A 151 -6.78 12.92 -12.46
C ASP A 151 -6.58 13.83 -13.68
N PRO A 152 -6.37 15.15 -13.50
CA PRO A 152 -6.16 16.08 -14.59
C PRO A 152 -4.79 15.93 -15.29
N ARG A 153 -3.86 15.14 -14.71
CA ARG A 153 -2.52 14.93 -15.28
C ARG A 153 -2.50 13.86 -16.37
N ALA A 154 -3.57 13.07 -16.50
CA ALA A 154 -3.66 12.03 -17.51
C ALA A 154 -3.81 12.62 -18.94
N PRO A 155 -3.28 11.92 -19.98
CA PRO A 155 -2.54 10.67 -19.90
C PRO A 155 -1.04 10.88 -19.68
N PHE A 156 -0.42 9.99 -18.91
CA PHE A 156 1.03 9.87 -18.84
C PHE A 156 1.44 8.39 -18.86
N VAL A 157 2.65 8.11 -19.32
CA VAL A 157 3.18 6.74 -19.43
C VAL A 157 3.51 6.21 -18.03
N VAL A 158 2.86 5.12 -17.63
CA VAL A 158 3.04 4.51 -16.29
C VAL A 158 4.41 3.87 -16.16
N PHE A 159 4.98 3.87 -14.95
CA PHE A 159 6.37 3.46 -14.72
C PHE A 159 6.73 2.05 -15.23
N PHE A 160 5.80 1.09 -15.17
CA PHE A 160 6.02 -0.30 -15.59
C PHE A 160 5.94 -0.50 -17.11
N SER A 161 5.51 0.50 -17.87
CA SER A 161 5.45 0.40 -19.33
C SER A 161 6.87 0.29 -19.89
N SER A 162 7.16 -0.84 -20.53
CA SER A 162 8.45 -1.09 -21.19
C SER A 162 8.82 0.03 -22.16
N ARG A 163 10.09 0.40 -22.17
CA ARG A 163 10.64 1.49 -22.99
C ARG A 163 11.60 0.94 -24.04
N GLY A 164 11.68 1.65 -25.16
CA GLY A 164 12.72 1.43 -26.15
C GLY A 164 14.13 1.81 -25.65
N PRO A 165 15.15 1.67 -26.50
CA PRO A 165 15.05 1.32 -27.93
C PRO A 165 14.78 -0.18 -28.18
N ASN A 166 14.47 -0.52 -29.43
CA ASN A 166 14.35 -1.92 -29.86
C ASN A 166 15.73 -2.60 -29.82
N ARG A 167 15.87 -3.62 -28.96
CA ARG A 167 17.15 -4.35 -28.77
C ARG A 167 17.58 -5.18 -29.98
N MET A 168 16.64 -5.63 -30.82
CA MET A 168 16.93 -6.47 -31.98
C MET A 168 17.22 -5.64 -33.23
N THR A 169 16.51 -4.52 -33.39
CA THR A 169 16.68 -3.63 -34.54
C THR A 169 16.60 -2.18 -34.08
N PRO A 170 17.72 -1.59 -33.61
CA PRO A 170 17.72 -0.26 -32.99
C PRO A 170 17.18 0.88 -33.87
N ASN A 171 17.23 0.72 -35.20
CA ASN A 171 16.71 1.68 -36.16
C ASN A 171 15.18 1.66 -36.29
N ILE A 172 14.49 0.69 -35.67
CA ILE A 172 13.04 0.62 -35.59
C ILE A 172 12.63 1.05 -34.18
N LEU A 173 12.04 2.25 -34.06
CA LEU A 173 11.57 2.78 -32.78
C LEU A 173 10.51 1.86 -32.14
N LYS A 174 10.54 1.78 -30.82
CA LYS A 174 9.58 1.04 -29.99
C LYS A 174 9.33 1.78 -28.67
N PRO A 175 8.11 1.73 -28.09
CA PRO A 175 6.87 1.15 -28.66
C PRO A 175 6.34 1.96 -29.86
N ASP A 176 5.30 1.47 -30.53
CA ASP A 176 4.74 2.08 -31.75
C ASP A 176 3.65 3.13 -31.42
N LEU A 177 2.92 2.93 -30.31
CA LEU A 177 1.89 3.82 -29.77
C LEU A 177 1.88 3.76 -28.24
#